data_AF-A0A8H3GUH3-F1
#
_entry.id   AF-A0A8H3GUH3-F1
#
_cell.length_a   1.000
_cell.length_b   1.000
_cell.length_c   1.000
_cell.angle_alpha   90.00
_cell.angle_beta   90.00
_cell.angle_gamma   90.00
#
_symmetry.space_group_name_H-M   'P 1'
#
loop_
_entity.id
_entity.type
_entity.pdbx_description
1 polymer ?
#
loop_
_entity_poly.entity_id
_entity_poly.type
_entity_poly.pdbx_seq_one_letter_code
_entity_poly.pdbx_strand_id
1 'polypeptide(L)'
;MLAFEPKHTQPFTFEHACQLDAPTIADEISRLQNSLRVLSSTQKQLQDAMALEITPDADLQQAFQENLGVIGSQEERIVMLRKALEAQGAAIAGSPHYQVHTQPNPPPASMPQVAASVSTNGRGPEQTSNEDDESGGVYL
;
A
#
# COMPACT_ATOMS: atom_id res chain seq x y z
N MET A 1 -8.34 -21.92 15.63
CA MET A 1 -8.20 -20.61 14.97
C MET A 1 -7.78 -19.62 16.04
N LEU A 2 -6.71 -18.85 15.81
CA LEU A 2 -6.26 -17.81 16.75
C LEU A 2 -7.29 -16.67 16.71
N ALA A 3 -8.03 -16.47 17.80
CA ALA A 3 -8.94 -15.34 17.93
C ALA A 3 -8.14 -14.03 17.89
N PHE A 4 -8.58 -13.06 17.08
CA PHE A 4 -8.05 -11.71 17.11
C PHE A 4 -8.87 -10.88 18.09
N GLU A 5 -8.24 -10.39 19.15
CA GLU A 5 -8.87 -9.60 20.20
C GLU A 5 -8.30 -8.18 20.18
N PRO A 6 -9.01 -7.19 19.61
CA PRO A 6 -8.55 -5.80 19.56
C PRO A 6 -8.69 -5.12 20.92
N LYS A 7 -7.80 -4.17 21.23
CA LYS A 7 -7.93 -3.33 22.43
C LYS A 7 -8.86 -2.14 22.19
N HIS A 8 -8.93 -1.68 20.94
CA HIS A 8 -9.79 -0.57 20.54
C HIS A 8 -11.04 -1.13 19.85
N THR A 9 -12.17 -0.44 20.00
CA THR A 9 -13.38 -0.79 19.24
C THR A 9 -13.09 -0.71 17.74
N GLN A 10 -13.50 -1.76 17.02
CA GLN A 10 -13.36 -1.87 15.58
C GLN A 10 -14.74 -1.78 14.90
N PRO A 11 -14.81 -1.25 13.67
CA PRO A 11 -16.07 -1.11 12.94
C PRO A 11 -16.62 -2.46 12.44
N PHE A 12 -15.82 -3.52 12.49
CA PHE A 12 -16.22 -4.88 12.16
C PHE A 12 -15.38 -5.90 12.94
N THR A 13 -15.84 -7.15 12.95
CA THR A 13 -15.15 -8.26 13.60
C THR A 13 -14.16 -8.94 12.65
N PHE A 14 -13.27 -9.76 13.21
CA PHE A 14 -12.31 -10.53 12.42
C PHE A 14 -13.00 -11.52 11.47
N GLU A 15 -14.13 -12.12 11.87
CA GLU A 15 -14.91 -13.02 11.03
C GLU A 15 -15.45 -12.30 9.80
N HIS A 16 -15.92 -11.06 9.96
CA HIS A 16 -16.35 -10.24 8.82
C HIS A 16 -15.16 -9.88 7.92
N ALA A 17 -14.00 -9.55 8.49
CA ALA A 17 -12.78 -9.29 7.72
C ALA A 17 -12.37 -10.50 6.85
N CYS A 18 -12.52 -11.73 7.37
CA CYS A 18 -12.25 -12.96 6.63
C CYS A 18 -13.18 -13.19 5.42
N GLN A 19 -14.32 -12.49 5.34
CA GLN A 19 -15.28 -12.61 4.24
C GLN A 19 -15.04 -11.61 3.11
N LEU A 20 -14.21 -10.58 3.33
CA LEU A 20 -13.86 -9.58 2.32
C LEU A 20 -12.94 -10.18 1.26
N ASP A 21 -13.04 -9.79 0.00
CA ASP A 21 -12.08 -10.23 -1.02
C ASP A 21 -10.70 -9.57 -0.84
N ALA A 22 -9.66 -10.23 -1.33
CA ALA A 22 -8.27 -9.76 -1.17
C ALA A 22 -8.02 -8.35 -1.74
N PRO A 23 -8.56 -7.96 -2.92
CA PRO A 23 -8.51 -6.57 -3.39
C PRO A 23 -9.11 -5.57 -2.41
N THR A 24 -10.33 -5.82 -1.91
CA THR A 24 -10.97 -4.94 -0.90
C THR A 24 -10.12 -4.78 0.35
N ILE A 25 -9.51 -5.87 0.85
CA ILE A 25 -8.62 -5.79 2.00
C ILE A 25 -7.35 -4.96 1.70
N ALA A 26 -6.76 -5.12 0.52
CA ALA A 26 -5.55 -4.38 0.12
C ALA A 26 -5.82 -2.86 0.00
N ASP A 27 -6.97 -2.48 -0.57
CA ASP A 27 -7.40 -1.09 -0.68
C ASP A 27 -7.65 -0.47 0.71
N GLU A 28 -8.31 -1.21 1.59
CA GLU A 28 -8.53 -0.82 2.98
C GLU A 28 -7.20 -0.57 3.73
N ILE A 29 -6.25 -1.51 3.63
CA ILE A 29 -4.92 -1.35 4.23
C ILE A 29 -4.22 -0.10 3.69
N SER A 30 -4.26 0.13 2.37
CA SER A 30 -3.63 1.29 1.75
C SER A 30 -4.24 2.61 2.24
N ARG A 31 -5.57 2.66 2.38
CA ARG A 31 -6.27 3.83 2.92
C ARG A 31 -5.89 4.09 4.38
N LEU A 32 -5.84 3.05 5.21
CA LEU A 32 -5.44 3.15 6.61
C LEU A 32 -3.99 3.62 6.75
N GLN A 33 -3.07 3.11 5.92
CA GLN A 33 -1.68 3.57 5.91
C GLN A 33 -1.54 5.05 5.55
N ASN A 34 -2.33 5.53 4.58
CA ASN A 34 -2.35 6.96 4.25
C ASN A 34 -2.88 7.80 5.41
N SER A 35 -3.97 7.36 6.04
CA SER A 35 -4.55 8.01 7.22
C SER A 35 -3.56 8.06 8.39
N LEU A 36 -2.86 6.96 8.69
CA LEU A 36 -1.82 6.91 9.71
C LEU A 36 -0.65 7.85 9.42
N ARG A 37 -0.24 7.99 8.15
CA ARG A 37 0.81 8.95 7.77
C ARG A 37 0.39 10.38 8.12
N VAL A 38 -0.83 10.77 7.76
CA VAL A 38 -1.37 12.10 8.06
C VAL A 38 -1.46 12.30 9.56
N LEU A 39 -2.07 11.36 10.30
CA LEU A 39 -2.17 11.43 11.75
C LEU A 39 -0.80 11.52 12.44
N SER A 40 0.20 10.78 11.99
CA SER A 40 1.56 10.86 12.54
C SER A 40 2.18 12.24 12.32
N SER A 41 1.94 12.85 11.15
CA SER A 41 2.38 14.23 10.89
C SER A 41 1.66 15.21 11.83
N THR A 42 0.35 15.08 12.01
CA THR A 42 -0.42 15.91 12.94
C THR A 42 0.05 15.74 14.38
N GLN A 43 0.33 14.51 14.83
CA GLN A 43 0.87 14.26 16.17
C GLN A 43 2.20 14.95 16.39
N LYS A 44 3.10 14.92 15.40
CA LYS A 44 4.35 15.65 15.49
C LYS A 44 4.13 17.15 15.59
N GLN A 45 3.23 17.71 14.79
CA GLN A 45 2.91 19.14 14.84
C GLN A 45 2.31 19.56 16.20
N LEU A 46 1.42 18.74 16.77
CA LEU A 46 0.84 18.98 18.10
C LEU A 46 1.92 18.90 19.19
N GLN A 47 2.80 17.91 19.11
CA GLN A 47 3.92 17.78 20.04
C GLN A 47 4.87 18.99 19.97
N ASP A 48 5.21 19.44 18.76
CA ASP A 48 6.07 20.59 18.53
C ASP A 48 5.40 21.88 19.06
N ALA A 49 4.10 22.06 18.83
CA ALA A 49 3.34 23.19 19.35
C ALA A 49 3.32 23.21 20.88
N MET A 50 2.99 22.09 21.52
CA MET A 50 3.00 21.96 22.98
C MET A 50 4.37 22.22 23.61
N ALA A 51 5.46 21.92 22.90
CA ALA A 51 6.83 22.16 23.40
C ALA A 51 7.23 23.65 23.35
N LEU A 52 6.57 24.46 22.52
CA LEU A 52 6.83 25.90 22.38
C LEU A 52 6.03 26.73 23.39
N GLU A 53 5.00 26.17 24.00
CA GLU A 53 4.14 26.90 24.92
C GLU A 53 4.72 26.97 26.35
N ILE A 54 4.66 28.18 26.93
CA ILE A 54 5.09 28.43 28.31
C ILE A 54 4.03 27.92 29.30
N THR A 55 2.76 27.96 28.90
CA THR A 55 1.62 27.47 29.67
C THR A 55 0.93 26.36 28.88
N PRO A 56 0.65 25.18 29.48
CA PRO A 56 0.03 24.10 28.75
C PRO A 56 -1.37 24.44 28.22
N ASP A 57 -1.59 24.33 26.91
CA ASP A 57 -2.92 24.33 26.30
C ASP A 57 -3.60 22.96 26.44
N ALA A 58 -4.74 22.93 27.13
CA ALA A 58 -5.53 21.74 27.38
C ALA A 58 -6.17 21.16 26.09
N ASP A 59 -6.54 22.01 25.14
CA ASP A 59 -7.14 21.59 23.88
C ASP A 59 -6.10 20.89 23.00
N LEU A 60 -4.85 21.40 22.96
CA LEU A 60 -3.75 20.74 22.27
C LEU A 60 -3.42 19.37 22.89
N GLN A 61 -3.40 19.30 24.22
CA GLN A 61 -3.17 18.04 24.94
C GLN A 61 -4.28 17.01 24.66
N GLN A 62 -5.54 17.47 24.67
CA GLN A 62 -6.68 16.62 24.39
C GLN A 62 -6.62 16.09 22.95
N ALA A 63 -6.42 16.96 21.96
CA ALA A 63 -6.30 16.58 20.56
C ALA A 63 -5.16 15.57 20.34
N PHE A 64 -4.01 15.78 21.02
CA PHE A 64 -2.89 14.85 20.98
C PHE A 64 -3.28 13.47 21.53
N GLN A 65 -3.99 13.43 22.66
CA GLN A 65 -4.40 12.18 23.29
C GLN A 65 -5.48 11.43 22.51
N GLU A 66 -6.43 12.15 21.91
CA GLU A 66 -7.48 11.57 21.05
C GLU A 66 -6.88 10.91 19.82
N ASN A 67 -5.94 11.59 19.16
CA ASN A 67 -5.24 11.05 18.01
C ASN A 67 -4.47 9.76 18.33
N LEU A 68 -3.89 9.62 19.53
CA LEU A 68 -3.23 8.37 19.94
C LEU A 68 -4.20 7.18 19.93
N GLY A 69 -5.43 7.37 20.42
CA GLY A 69 -6.46 6.33 20.39
C GLY A 69 -6.89 5.97 18.98
N VAL A 70 -7.03 6.97 18.10
CA VAL A 70 -7.36 6.77 16.69
C VAL A 70 -6.25 6.02 15.96
N ILE A 71 -4.98 6.39 16.19
CA ILE A 71 -3.81 5.70 15.64
C ILE A 71 -3.82 4.23 16.07
N GLY A 72 -3.97 3.96 17.37
CA GLY A 72 -4.01 2.59 17.91
C GLY A 72 -5.13 1.74 17.29
N SER A 73 -6.33 2.30 17.13
CA SER A 73 -7.45 1.61 16.47
C SER A 73 -7.14 1.27 15.01
N GLN A 74 -6.52 2.19 14.26
CA GLN A 74 -6.19 1.98 12.85
C GLN A 74 -5.05 0.97 12.65
N GLU A 75 -4.03 0.99 13.51
CA GLU A 75 -2.95 -0.01 13.50
C GLU A 75 -3.49 -1.42 13.76
N GLU A 76 -4.35 -1.56 14.77
CA GLU A 76 -5.02 -2.84 15.06
C GLU A 76 -5.86 -3.32 13.88
N ARG A 77 -6.56 -2.42 13.18
CA ARG A 77 -7.34 -2.78 12.00
C ARG A 77 -6.46 -3.31 10.87
N ILE A 78 -5.30 -2.70 10.62
CA ILE A 78 -4.33 -3.22 9.64
C ILE A 78 -3.88 -4.63 10.04
N VAL A 79 -3.61 -4.88 11.32
CA VAL A 79 -3.24 -6.23 11.80
C VAL A 79 -4.38 -7.23 11.58
N MET A 80 -5.63 -6.86 11.91
CA MET A 80 -6.80 -7.70 11.69
C MET A 80 -6.94 -8.10 10.21
N LEU A 81 -6.82 -7.12 9.32
CA LEU A 81 -6.95 -7.29 7.87
C LEU A 81 -5.84 -8.16 7.28
N ARG A 82 -4.59 -7.99 7.75
CA ARG A 82 -3.47 -8.85 7.34
C ARG A 82 -3.69 -10.29 7.78
N LYS A 83 -4.15 -10.52 9.01
CA LYS A 83 -4.50 -11.87 9.49
C LYS A 83 -5.66 -12.49 8.71
N ALA A 84 -6.62 -11.67 8.25
CA ALA A 84 -7.71 -12.14 7.40
C ALA A 84 -7.18 -12.62 6.04
N LEU A 85 -6.26 -11.87 5.41
CA LEU A 85 -5.58 -12.30 4.18
C LEU A 85 -4.78 -13.60 4.37
N GLU A 86 -4.06 -13.74 5.49
CA GLU A 86 -3.33 -14.97 5.81
C GLU A 86 -4.26 -16.17 5.96
N ALA A 87 -5.38 -15.99 6.68
CA ALA A 87 -6.41 -17.01 6.84
C ALA A 87 -7.03 -17.41 5.49
N GLN A 88 -7.25 -16.44 4.60
CA GLN A 88 -7.71 -16.69 3.23
C GLN A 88 -6.67 -17.43 2.41
N GLY A 89 -5.40 -17.04 2.44
CA GLY A 89 -4.33 -17.74 1.73
C GLY A 89 -4.21 -19.21 2.15
N ALA A 90 -4.36 -19.49 3.45
CA ALA A 90 -4.43 -20.86 3.97
C ALA A 90 -5.70 -21.61 3.53
N ALA A 91 -6.85 -20.93 3.47
CA ALA A 91 -8.12 -21.51 3.00
C ALA A 91 -8.13 -21.76 1.47
N ILE A 92 -7.48 -20.89 0.70
CA ILE A 92 -7.32 -20.98 -0.75
C ILE A 92 -6.40 -22.14 -1.11
N ALA A 93 -5.32 -22.38 -0.35
CA ALA A 93 -4.45 -23.54 -0.53
C ALA A 93 -5.19 -24.90 -0.38
N GLY A 94 -6.34 -24.92 0.32
CA GLY A 94 -7.20 -26.08 0.46
C GLY A 94 -8.36 -26.18 -0.53
N SER A 95 -8.59 -25.16 -1.39
CA SER A 95 -9.73 -25.14 -2.32
C SER A 95 -9.31 -25.55 -3.74
N PRO A 96 -9.89 -26.64 -4.31
CA PRO A 96 -9.51 -27.15 -5.63
C PRO A 96 -9.82 -26.18 -6.81
N HIS A 97 -10.66 -25.16 -6.59
CA HIS A 97 -10.97 -24.13 -7.61
C HIS A 97 -9.96 -22.98 -7.69
N TYR A 98 -9.03 -22.87 -6.72
CA TYR A 98 -7.99 -21.84 -6.68
C TYR A 98 -6.59 -22.42 -6.51
N GLN A 99 -6.41 -23.72 -6.76
CA GLN A 99 -5.08 -24.27 -7.06
C GLN A 99 -4.60 -23.60 -8.36
N VAL A 100 -3.92 -22.47 -8.22
CA VAL A 100 -3.07 -21.91 -9.28
C VAL A 100 -2.14 -23.05 -9.67
N HIS A 101 -2.37 -23.60 -10.85
CA HIS A 101 -1.51 -24.61 -11.42
C HIS A 101 -0.14 -23.96 -11.56
N THR A 102 0.77 -24.22 -10.62
CA THR A 102 2.19 -24.00 -10.85
C THR A 102 2.57 -25.02 -11.92
N GLN A 103 2.39 -24.64 -13.18
CA GLN A 103 2.81 -25.43 -14.32
C GLN A 103 4.32 -25.64 -14.14
N PRO A 104 4.81 -26.89 -14.02
CA PRO A 104 6.23 -27.12 -13.97
C PRO A 104 6.80 -26.69 -15.33
N ASN A 105 7.69 -25.71 -15.29
CA ASN A 105 8.45 -25.24 -16.44
C ASN A 105 9.08 -26.49 -17.11
N PRO A 106 8.79 -26.80 -18.38
CA PRO A 106 9.50 -27.87 -19.05
C PRO A 106 10.98 -27.49 -19.15
N PRO A 107 11.92 -28.44 -19.00
CA PRO A 107 13.34 -28.16 -19.11
C PRO A 107 13.66 -27.55 -20.48
N PRO A 108 14.64 -26.64 -20.57
CA PRO A 108 14.98 -26.00 -21.83
C PRO A 108 15.41 -27.07 -22.84
N ALA A 109 14.71 -27.13 -23.97
CA ALA A 109 15.08 -27.93 -25.11
C ALA A 109 16.44 -27.46 -25.63
N SER A 110 17.40 -28.37 -25.67
CA SER A 110 18.72 -28.19 -26.29
C SER A 110 18.55 -27.75 -27.75
N MET A 111 18.98 -26.52 -28.08
CA MET A 111 19.11 -26.09 -29.46
C MET A 111 20.40 -26.68 -30.09
N PRO A 112 20.34 -27.26 -31.29
CA PRO A 112 21.53 -27.46 -32.11
C PRO A 112 21.98 -26.12 -32.72
N GLN A 113 23.28 -25.83 -32.61
CA GLN A 113 23.97 -24.78 -33.35
C GLN A 113 23.84 -25.01 -34.87
N VAL A 114 23.53 -23.95 -35.63
CA VAL A 114 24.08 -23.74 -36.97
C VAL A 114 24.31 -22.26 -37.22
N ALA A 115 25.43 -21.99 -37.89
CA ALA A 115 26.15 -20.74 -37.93
C ALA A 115 25.65 -19.73 -38.99
N ALA A 116 25.95 -18.46 -38.70
CA ALA A 116 26.43 -17.38 -39.57
C ALA A 116 25.81 -17.16 -40.96
N SER A 117 25.34 -15.92 -41.20
CA SER A 117 25.64 -15.17 -42.43
C SER A 117 25.48 -13.66 -42.20
N VAL A 118 26.51 -12.93 -42.62
CA VAL A 118 26.74 -11.47 -42.63
C VAL A 118 25.91 -10.78 -43.73
N SER A 119 25.46 -9.54 -43.48
CA SER A 119 25.35 -8.39 -44.44
C SER A 119 24.77 -7.18 -43.69
N THR A 120 25.53 -6.17 -43.23
CA THR A 120 26.11 -4.99 -43.93
C THR A 120 25.14 -4.11 -44.72
N ASN A 121 24.94 -2.88 -44.21
CA ASN A 121 24.82 -1.57 -44.90
C ASN A 121 23.50 -0.75 -44.78
N GLY A 122 23.70 0.53 -44.40
CA GLY A 122 22.81 1.70 -44.60
C GLY A 122 22.59 2.47 -43.28
N ARG A 123 23.39 3.46 -42.84
CA ARG A 123 23.82 4.77 -43.39
C ARG A 123 22.72 5.87 -43.44
N GLY A 124 22.44 6.47 -42.28
CA GLY A 124 22.21 7.91 -41.95
C GLY A 124 20.97 8.65 -42.50
N PRO A 125 20.74 9.94 -42.14
CA PRO A 125 21.09 10.70 -40.91
C PRO A 125 19.92 11.60 -40.34
N GLU A 126 20.18 12.25 -39.19
CA GLU A 126 19.73 13.59 -38.67
C GLU A 126 18.28 14.15 -38.77
N GLN A 127 17.83 14.77 -37.66
CA GLN A 127 17.18 16.11 -37.46
C GLN A 127 16.34 16.05 -36.16
N THR A 128 16.65 16.69 -35.02
CA THR A 128 16.74 18.13 -34.62
C THR A 128 15.47 18.96 -34.76
N SER A 129 15.27 19.87 -33.79
CA SER A 129 14.32 21.00 -33.65
C SER A 129 12.90 20.70 -33.14
N ASN A 130 12.19 21.54 -32.37
CA ASN A 130 12.38 22.76 -31.54
C ASN A 130 11.02 22.98 -30.79
N GLU A 131 10.99 23.43 -29.53
CA GLU A 131 10.53 24.76 -29.03
C GLU A 131 9.00 25.00 -28.88
N ASP A 132 8.68 25.79 -27.84
CA ASP A 132 7.44 26.55 -27.52
C ASP A 132 6.21 25.75 -27.01
N ASP A 133 5.54 26.13 -25.92
CA ASP A 133 4.90 27.44 -25.71
C ASP A 133 4.68 27.78 -24.21
N GLU A 134 4.97 29.03 -23.87
CA GLU A 134 4.82 29.69 -22.58
C GLU A 134 3.57 30.58 -22.62
N SER A 135 2.55 30.30 -21.80
CA SER A 135 1.43 31.24 -21.56
C SER A 135 0.69 30.80 -20.29
N GLY A 136 0.56 31.57 -19.20
CA GLY A 136 0.33 33.01 -19.11
C GLY A 136 -1.12 33.22 -18.66
N GLY A 137 -1.37 33.44 -17.37
CA GLY A 137 -2.72 33.78 -16.88
C GLY A 137 -2.93 33.78 -15.37
N VAL A 138 -2.46 34.82 -14.69
CA VAL A 138 -2.97 35.23 -13.37
C VAL A 138 -4.22 36.06 -13.61
N TYR A 139 -5.35 35.68 -13.03
CA TYR A 139 -6.52 36.56 -12.90
C TYR A 139 -6.78 36.87 -11.43
N LEU A 140 -7.10 38.15 -11.26
CA LEU A 140 -7.20 39.00 -10.07
C LEU A 140 -8.04 38.45 -8.92
#